data_AF-A0A1M6P3X7-F1
#
_entry.id   AF-A0A1M6P3X7-F1
#
_cell.length_a   1.000
_cell.length_b   1.000
_cell.length_c   1.000
_cell.angle_alpha   90.00
_cell.angle_beta   90.00
_cell.angle_gamma   90.00
#
_symmetry.space_group_name_H-M   'P 1'
#
loop_
_entity.id
_entity.type
_entity.pdbx_description
1 polymer ?
#
loop_
_entity_poly.entity_id
_entity_poly.type
_entity_poly.pdbx_seq_one_letter_code
_entity_poly.pdbx_strand_id
1 'polypeptide(L)'
;MLFLLFVGVLVAITVWSKYDIAKHEKYTIGYVYDIDGGTATASPSLVYKYYVTGKEYHSTSPFYENKKLYLNHFYRVRYSSENPSSSEILLDSVVSDTILIKKAGFSLPKKKKNRFQEF
;
A
#
# COMPACT_ATOMS: atom_id res chain seq x y z
N MET A 1 -31.17 -17.98 8.53
CA MET A 1 -31.57 -16.65 7.99
C MET A 1 -30.56 -15.56 8.33
N LEU A 2 -30.09 -15.42 9.58
CA LEU A 2 -29.11 -14.39 9.99
C LEU A 2 -27.75 -14.48 9.27
N PHE A 3 -27.23 -15.69 9.03
CA PHE A 3 -25.93 -15.90 8.37
C PHE A 3 -25.91 -15.38 6.92
N LEU A 4 -27.00 -15.53 6.17
CA LEU A 4 -27.10 -15.02 4.79
C LEU A 4 -27.09 -13.49 4.73
N LEU A 5 -27.66 -12.81 5.74
CA LEU A 5 -27.62 -11.36 5.84
C LEU A 5 -26.19 -10.85 6.11
N PHE A 6 -25.43 -11.52 6.98
CA PHE A 6 -24.03 -11.17 7.23
C PHE A 6 -23.14 -11.33 6.00
N VAL A 7 -23.32 -12.42 5.24
CA VAL A 7 -22.60 -12.64 3.98
C VAL A 7 -22.98 -11.56 2.96
N GLY A 8 -24.26 -11.21 2.84
CA GLY A 8 -24.72 -10.14 1.95
C GLY A 8 -24.10 -8.77 2.27
N VAL A 9 -23.99 -8.42 3.55
CA VAL A 9 -23.37 -7.15 3.99
C VAL A 9 -21.87 -7.12 3.67
N LEU A 10 -21.13 -8.21 3.91
CA LEU A 10 -19.71 -8.27 3.60
C LEU A 10 -19.43 -8.14 2.09
N VAL A 11 -20.24 -8.80 1.26
CA VAL A 11 -20.14 -8.68 -0.20
C VAL A 11 -20.46 -7.25 -0.64
N ALA A 12 -21.51 -6.62 -0.09
CA ALA A 12 -21.86 -5.24 -0.42
C ALA A 12 -20.74 -4.25 -0.07
N ILE A 13 -20.08 -4.40 1.10
CA ILE A 13 -18.96 -3.54 1.51
C ILE A 13 -17.79 -3.66 0.53
N THR A 14 -17.43 -4.89 0.13
CA THR A 14 -16.31 -5.10 -0.81
C THR A 14 -16.61 -4.59 -2.22
N VAL A 15 -17.85 -4.78 -2.70
CA VAL A 15 -18.31 -4.26 -4.01
C VAL A 15 -18.34 -2.74 -3.99
N TRP A 16 -18.88 -2.13 -2.94
CA TRP A 16 -18.96 -0.67 -2.80
C TRP A 16 -17.55 -0.05 -2.73
N SER A 17 -16.65 -0.67 -1.97
CA SER A 17 -15.25 -0.25 -1.89
C SER A 17 -14.55 -0.23 -3.26
N LYS A 18 -14.73 -1.28 -4.07
CA LYS A 18 -14.19 -1.33 -5.44
C LYS A 18 -14.82 -0.29 -6.37
N TYR A 19 -16.14 -0.12 -6.27
CA TYR A 19 -16.88 0.86 -7.07
C TYR A 19 -16.45 2.30 -6.75
N ASP A 20 -16.27 2.60 -5.47
CA ASP A 20 -15.86 3.90 -4.97
C ASP A 20 -14.45 4.28 -5.45
N ILE A 21 -13.48 3.36 -5.36
CA ILE A 21 -12.14 3.56 -5.94
C ILE A 21 -12.26 3.85 -7.45
N ALA A 22 -13.02 3.06 -8.20
CA ALA A 22 -13.12 3.22 -9.65
C ALA A 22 -13.70 4.57 -10.08
N LYS A 23 -14.62 5.14 -9.29
CA LYS A 23 -15.29 6.40 -9.60
C LYS A 23 -14.49 7.63 -9.13
N HIS A 24 -13.77 7.50 -8.03
CA HIS A 24 -13.09 8.61 -7.34
C HIS A 24 -11.58 8.40 -7.25
N GLU A 25 -10.99 7.69 -8.22
CA GLU A 25 -9.59 7.29 -8.17
C GLU A 25 -8.63 8.48 -8.13
N LYS A 26 -7.71 8.40 -7.17
CA LYS A 26 -6.50 9.23 -7.13
C LYS A 26 -5.30 8.33 -6.85
N TYR A 27 -4.13 8.89 -7.07
CA TYR A 27 -2.87 8.19 -6.94
C TYR A 27 -1.93 8.89 -5.98
N THR A 28 -1.24 8.09 -5.19
CA THR A 28 -0.14 8.51 -4.31
C THR A 28 0.96 7.46 -4.36
N ILE A 29 1.97 7.60 -3.51
CA ILE A 29 3.05 6.63 -3.34
C ILE A 29 2.84 5.93 -2.00
N GLY A 30 2.97 4.61 -2.01
CA GLY A 30 3.00 3.77 -0.82
C GLY A 30 4.38 3.17 -0.59
N TYR A 31 4.72 2.93 0.66
CA TYR A 31 5.93 2.26 1.09
C TYR A 31 5.59 0.95 1.78
N VAL A 32 6.13 -0.16 1.27
CA VAL A 32 6.02 -1.48 1.90
C VAL A 32 7.09 -1.58 2.96
N TYR A 33 6.67 -1.61 4.23
CA TYR A 33 7.58 -1.59 5.37
C TYR A 33 7.60 -2.89 6.16
N ASP A 34 6.60 -3.74 5.98
CA ASP A 34 6.51 -5.03 6.65
C ASP A 34 5.75 -6.04 5.77
N ILE A 35 5.87 -7.31 6.15
CA ILE A 35 5.14 -8.41 5.54
C ILE A 35 4.49 -9.19 6.67
N ASP A 36 3.17 -9.20 6.69
CA ASP A 36 2.43 -10.14 7.51
C ASP A 36 2.65 -11.54 6.92
N GLY A 37 3.28 -12.40 7.70
CA GLY A 37 3.66 -13.75 7.31
C GLY A 37 2.49 -14.66 6.97
N GLY A 38 1.25 -14.23 7.28
CA GLY A 38 0.05 -15.05 7.15
C GLY A 38 -0.07 -16.06 8.29
N THR A 39 -1.17 -16.79 8.31
CA THR A 39 -1.41 -17.91 9.23
C THR A 39 -1.69 -19.17 8.43
N ALA A 40 -1.89 -20.33 9.09
CA ALA A 40 -2.27 -21.57 8.41
C ALA A 40 -3.54 -21.44 7.54
N THR A 41 -4.37 -20.42 7.77
CA THR A 41 -5.62 -20.17 7.06
C THR A 41 -5.65 -18.84 6.29
N ALA A 42 -4.56 -18.07 6.30
CA ALA A 42 -4.51 -16.74 5.69
C ALA A 42 -3.24 -16.54 4.86
N SER A 43 -3.41 -16.12 3.60
CA SER A 43 -2.30 -15.78 2.71
C SER A 43 -1.46 -14.64 3.30
N PRO A 44 -0.13 -14.66 3.08
CA PRO A 44 0.73 -13.58 3.51
C PRO A 44 0.31 -12.28 2.82
N SER A 45 0.50 -11.16 3.51
CA SER A 45 0.09 -9.84 3.02
C SER A 45 1.21 -8.83 3.18
N LEU A 46 1.39 -7.98 2.17
CA LEU A 46 2.27 -6.83 2.25
C LEU A 46 1.61 -5.79 3.13
N VAL A 47 2.36 -5.25 4.08
CA VAL A 47 1.93 -4.14 4.91
C VAL A 47 2.59 -2.87 4.38
N TYR A 48 1.76 -1.92 3.98
CA TYR A 48 2.22 -0.68 3.40
C TYR A 48 1.54 0.53 4.01
N LYS A 49 2.23 1.66 3.92
CA LYS A 49 1.70 2.96 4.33
C LYS A 49 1.80 3.98 3.22
N TYR A 50 0.92 4.95 3.23
CA TYR A 50 0.87 6.05 2.26
C TYR A 50 0.30 7.31 2.91
N TYR A 51 0.47 8.45 2.25
CA TYR A 51 -0.05 9.72 2.73
C TYR A 51 -1.04 10.32 1.74
N VAL A 52 -2.12 10.88 2.29
CA VAL A 52 -3.09 11.70 1.56
C VAL A 52 -3.28 12.98 2.36
N THR A 53 -3.00 14.12 1.72
CA THR A 53 -3.10 15.45 2.36
C THR A 53 -2.37 15.53 3.73
N GLY A 54 -1.22 14.88 3.85
CA GLY A 54 -0.41 14.84 5.09
C GLY A 54 -0.86 13.83 6.15
N LYS A 55 -2.01 13.17 5.97
CA LYS A 55 -2.48 12.11 6.87
C LYS A 55 -1.94 10.75 6.42
N GLU A 56 -1.38 9.98 7.37
CA GLU A 56 -0.89 8.62 7.15
C GLU A 56 -2.05 7.62 7.13
N TYR A 57 -1.98 6.67 6.20
CA TYR A 57 -2.89 5.55 6.08
C TYR A 57 -2.08 4.26 5.99
N HIS A 58 -2.63 3.18 6.57
CA HIS A 58 -2.05 1.84 6.54
C HIS A 58 -3.04 0.92 5.86
N SER A 59 -2.51 0.03 5.04
CA SER A 59 -3.31 -0.97 4.36
C SER A 59 -2.49 -2.23 4.12
N THR A 60 -3.19 -3.30 3.74
CA THR A 60 -2.59 -4.59 3.43
C THR A 60 -2.99 -5.03 2.03
N SER A 61 -2.12 -5.76 1.37
CA SER A 61 -2.41 -6.37 0.07
C SER A 61 -1.90 -7.79 0.04
N PRO A 62 -2.74 -8.79 -0.29
CA PRO A 62 -2.29 -10.16 -0.44
C PRO A 62 -1.31 -10.23 -1.61
N PHE A 63 -0.26 -11.03 -1.45
CA PHE A 63 0.72 -11.26 -2.52
C PHE A 63 1.04 -12.75 -2.62
N TYR A 64 1.46 -13.18 -3.82
CA TYR A 64 1.69 -14.59 -4.14
C TYR A 64 3.13 -14.89 -4.55
N GLU A 65 3.99 -13.87 -4.65
CA GLU A 65 5.37 -14.01 -5.11
C GLU A 65 6.41 -13.91 -3.98
N ASN A 66 7.70 -13.85 -4.34
CA ASN A 66 8.78 -13.83 -3.37
C ASN A 66 8.79 -12.55 -2.53
N LYS A 67 8.64 -12.72 -1.20
CA LYS A 67 8.66 -11.68 -0.16
C LYS A 67 9.76 -10.62 -0.36
N LYS A 68 10.97 -11.05 -0.76
CA LYS A 68 12.14 -10.16 -0.90
C LYS A 68 12.00 -9.13 -2.02
N LEU A 69 11.08 -9.33 -2.95
CA LEU A 69 10.88 -8.44 -4.09
C LEU A 69 10.13 -7.15 -3.75
N TYR A 70 9.39 -7.13 -2.64
CA TYR A 70 8.49 -6.02 -2.33
C TYR A 70 8.90 -5.20 -1.10
N LEU A 71 9.61 -5.81 -0.15
CA LEU A 71 9.96 -5.16 1.10
C LEU A 71 10.93 -3.99 0.87
N ASN A 72 10.68 -2.88 1.57
CA ASN A 72 11.46 -1.65 1.48
C ASN A 72 11.44 -0.99 0.08
N HIS A 73 10.37 -1.20 -0.67
CA HIS A 73 10.15 -0.55 -1.96
C HIS A 73 8.92 0.36 -1.93
N PHE A 74 8.97 1.35 -2.82
CA PHE A 74 7.88 2.29 -3.03
C PHE A 74 7.13 1.89 -4.30
N TYR A 75 5.81 2.00 -4.23
CA TYR A 75 4.92 1.66 -5.33
C TYR A 75 3.84 2.72 -5.47
N ARG A 76 3.22 2.77 -6.65
CA ARG A 76 2.02 3.57 -6.84
C ARG A 76 0.87 2.95 -6.04
N VAL A 77 0.13 3.78 -5.31
CA VAL A 77 -1.09 3.39 -4.61
C VAL A 77 -2.25 4.12 -5.26
N ARG A 78 -3.27 3.37 -5.66
CA ARG A 78 -4.57 3.90 -6.07
C ARG A 78 -5.48 3.94 -4.83
N TYR A 79 -6.18 5.04 -4.63
CA TYR A 79 -7.10 5.19 -3.50
C TYR A 79 -8.35 5.97 -3.91
N SER A 80 -9.44 5.78 -3.17
CA SER A 80 -10.64 6.61 -3.34
C SER A 80 -10.43 7.97 -2.69
N SER A 81 -10.68 9.05 -3.42
CA SER A 81 -10.62 10.41 -2.86
C SER A 81 -11.75 10.73 -1.89
N GLU A 82 -12.88 10.00 -1.92
CA GLU A 82 -13.95 10.12 -0.93
C GLU A 82 -13.66 9.31 0.34
N ASN A 83 -13.05 8.13 0.19
CA ASN A 83 -12.61 7.29 1.30
C ASN A 83 -11.18 6.80 1.12
N PRO A 84 -10.16 7.58 1.56
CA PRO A 84 -8.77 7.22 1.31
C PRO A 84 -8.29 5.95 2.03
N SER A 85 -9.06 5.40 2.98
CA SER A 85 -8.80 4.07 3.57
C SER A 85 -9.09 2.93 2.58
N SER A 86 -9.90 3.18 1.56
CA SER A 86 -10.10 2.28 0.43
C SER A 86 -8.97 2.49 -0.57
N SER A 87 -8.03 1.55 -0.60
CA SER A 87 -6.81 1.65 -1.41
C SER A 87 -6.31 0.31 -1.92
N GLU A 88 -5.50 0.40 -2.98
CA GLU A 88 -4.85 -0.71 -3.65
C GLU A 88 -3.45 -0.30 -4.06
N ILE A 89 -2.46 -1.12 -3.67
CA ILE A 89 -1.07 -0.94 -4.08
C ILE A 89 -0.84 -1.65 -5.43
N LEU A 90 -0.23 -0.94 -6.39
CA LEU A 90 0.03 -1.43 -7.74
C LEU A 90 1.45 -2.00 -7.80
N LEU A 91 1.59 -3.30 -7.58
CA LEU A 91 2.90 -3.97 -7.45
C LEU A 91 3.73 -3.95 -8.74
N ASP A 92 3.09 -3.80 -9.91
CA ASP A 92 3.78 -3.65 -11.19
C ASP A 92 4.31 -2.22 -11.44
N SER A 93 4.00 -1.27 -10.54
CA SER A 93 4.33 0.15 -10.67
C SER A 93 5.28 0.62 -9.57
N VAL A 94 6.52 0.11 -9.61
CA VAL A 94 7.61 0.53 -8.73
C VAL A 94 7.94 2.01 -8.93
N VAL A 95 8.16 2.74 -7.84
CA VAL A 95 8.56 4.15 -7.86
C VAL A 95 9.93 4.30 -7.21
N SER A 96 10.91 4.75 -7.98
CA SER A 96 12.28 5.02 -7.50
C SER A 96 12.64 6.51 -7.50
N ASP A 97 11.78 7.36 -8.06
CA ASP A 97 12.00 8.81 -8.13
C ASP A 97 11.89 9.45 -6.74
N THR A 98 13.03 9.91 -6.25
CA THR A 98 13.14 10.52 -4.92
C THR A 98 12.36 11.83 -4.76
N ILE A 99 12.13 12.58 -5.85
CA ILE A 99 11.35 13.81 -5.83
C ILE A 99 9.88 13.47 -5.62
N LEU A 100 9.38 12.47 -6.36
CA LEU A 100 8.00 12.00 -6.21
C LEU A 100 7.76 11.43 -4.81
N ILE A 101 8.68 10.60 -4.31
CA ILE A 101 8.59 10.00 -2.97
C ILE A 101 8.53 11.09 -1.88
N LYS A 102 9.39 12.13 -1.96
CA LYS A 102 9.35 13.26 -1.03
C LYS A 102 8.07 14.06 -1.14
N LYS A 103 7.61 14.33 -2.36
CA LYS A 103 6.35 15.05 -2.62
C LYS A 103 5.15 14.29 -2.05
N ALA A 104 5.21 12.97 -2.00
CA ALA A 104 4.20 12.11 -1.38
C ALA A 104 4.29 12.06 0.15
N GLY A 105 5.16 12.85 0.79
CA GLY A 105 5.24 12.97 2.25
C GLY A 105 6.28 12.09 2.93
N PHE A 106 7.04 11.29 2.17
CA PHE A 106 8.07 10.43 2.76
C PHE A 106 9.40 11.15 2.96
N SER A 107 10.04 10.84 4.09
CA SER A 107 11.45 11.16 4.31
C SER A 107 12.32 10.00 3.85
N LEU A 108 13.23 10.27 2.92
CA LEU A 108 14.21 9.27 2.48
C LEU A 108 15.41 9.25 3.45
N PRO A 109 15.90 8.07 3.83
CA PRO A 109 17.11 7.99 4.64
C PRO A 109 18.27 8.65 3.91
N LYS A 110 19.04 9.48 4.62
CA LYS A 110 20.25 10.09 4.04
C LYS A 110 21.19 8.95 3.63
N LYS A 111 21.59 8.93 2.35
CA LYS A 111 22.62 8.02 1.86
C LYS A 111 23.86 8.20 2.74
N LYS A 112 24.28 7.17 3.49
CA LYS A 112 25.55 7.22 4.22
C LYS A 112 26.65 7.40 3.17
N LYS A 113 27.32 8.56 3.14
CA LYS A 113 28.57 8.73 2.39
C LYS A 113 29.58 7.77 3.02
N ASN A 114 29.97 6.72 2.31
CA ASN A 114 31.09 5.88 2.72
C ASN A 114 32.35 6.75 2.73
N ARG A 115 32.86 7.09 3.92
CA ARG A 115 34.15 7.78 4.14
C ARG A 115 35.31 6.79 3.95
N PHE A 116 35.38 6.11 2.81
CA PHE A 116 36.49 5.23 2.46
C PHE A 116 37.05 5.64 1.10
N GLN A 117 37.54 6.88 1.00
CA GLN A 117 38.43 7.32 -0.07
C GLN A 117 39.29 8.48 0.43
N GLU A 118 40.11 8.26 1.47
CA GLU A 118 41.31 9.06 1.72
C GLU A 118 42.36 8.13 2.35
N PHE A 119 43.23 7.58 1.51
CA PHE A 119 44.56 7.09 1.87
C PHE A 119 45.55 7.74 0.92
#